data_AF-A0A842J8E0-F1
#
_entry.id   AF-A0A842J8E0-F1
#
_cell.length_a   1.000
_cell.length_b   1.000
_cell.length_c   1.000
_cell.angle_alpha   90.00
_cell.angle_beta   90.00
_cell.angle_gamma   90.00
#
_symmetry.space_group_name_H-M   'P 1'
#
loop_
_entity.id
_entity.type
_entity.pdbx_description
1 polymer ?
#
loop_
_entity_poly.entity_id
_entity_poly.type
_entity_poly.pdbx_seq_one_letter_code
_entity_poly.pdbx_strand_id
1 'polypeptide(L)'
;MKLTFEINDELDLANEVPSTLNNISTLVLALPHLQKATNMNSDVMINAGYFLSGVIDDIAEAVSQYAEKKLTEKREEIKKC
;
A
#
# COMPACT_ATOMS: atom_id res chain seq x y z
N MET A 1 -5.42 4.36 -12.58
CA MET A 1 -5.03 2.93 -12.62
C MET A 1 -5.13 2.43 -11.19
N LYS A 2 -5.68 1.25 -10.97
CA LYS A 2 -5.78 0.63 -9.64
C LYS A 2 -4.84 -0.57 -9.59
N LEU A 3 -3.99 -0.63 -8.58
CA LEU A 3 -3.19 -1.82 -8.28
C LEU A 3 -3.99 -2.71 -7.32
N THR A 4 -3.80 -4.02 -7.43
CA THR A 4 -4.43 -4.99 -6.54
C THR A 4 -3.35 -5.65 -5.72
N PHE A 5 -3.53 -5.63 -4.40
CA PHE A 5 -2.67 -6.29 -3.44
C PHE A 5 -3.45 -7.43 -2.81
N GLU A 6 -2.84 -8.61 -2.79
CA GLU A 6 -3.43 -9.79 -2.16
C GLU A 6 -2.76 -10.01 -0.81
N ILE A 7 -3.57 -10.17 0.23
CA ILE A 7 -3.12 -10.50 1.59
C ILE A 7 -3.73 -11.87 1.89
N ASN A 8 -2.89 -12.90 1.88
CA ASN A 8 -3.34 -14.28 2.01
C ASN A 8 -3.52 -14.68 3.47
N ASP A 9 -2.62 -14.20 4.33
CA ASP A 9 -2.59 -14.56 5.73
C ASP A 9 -2.02 -13.44 6.62
N GLU A 10 -1.95 -13.73 7.93
CA GLU A 10 -1.43 -12.81 8.92
C GLU A 10 0.08 -12.53 8.78
N LEU A 11 0.83 -13.41 8.10
CA LEU A 11 2.26 -13.22 7.84
C LEU A 11 2.47 -12.13 6.79
N ASP A 12 1.68 -12.14 5.71
CA ASP A 12 1.68 -11.09 4.68
C ASP A 12 1.37 -9.72 5.31
N LEU A 13 0.33 -9.67 6.16
CA LEU A 13 -0.07 -8.46 6.86
C LEU A 13 1.03 -7.94 7.81
N ALA A 14 1.76 -8.84 8.48
CA ALA A 14 2.77 -8.48 9.47
C ALA A 14 4.13 -8.11 8.85
N ASN A 15 4.50 -8.73 7.73
CA ASN A 15 5.86 -8.63 7.18
C ASN A 15 5.90 -7.95 5.80
N GLU A 16 4.97 -8.29 4.91
CA GLU A 16 5.00 -7.81 3.52
C GLU A 16 4.41 -6.42 3.39
N VAL A 17 3.27 -6.15 4.05
CA VAL A 17 2.63 -4.82 4.01
C VAL A 17 3.57 -3.75 4.59
N PRO A 18 4.17 -3.90 5.80
CA PRO A 18 5.09 -2.89 6.32
C PRO A 18 6.35 -2.72 5.46
N SER A 19 6.91 -3.81 4.94
CA SER A 19 8.07 -3.77 4.05
C SER A 19 7.77 -3.00 2.76
N THR A 20 6.61 -3.26 2.15
CA THR A 20 6.13 -2.58 0.94
C THR A 20 5.92 -1.09 1.20
N LEU A 21 5.25 -0.73 2.30
CA LEU A 21 5.06 0.67 2.69
C LEU A 21 6.39 1.39 2.95
N ASN A 22 7.37 0.71 3.55
CA ASN A 22 8.71 1.26 3.76
C ASN A 22 9.47 1.49 2.43
N ASN A 23 9.31 0.59 1.46
CA ASN A 23 9.90 0.80 0.13
C ASN A 23 9.25 2.00 -0.58
N ILE A 24 7.93 2.13 -0.50
CA ILE A 24 7.20 3.27 -1.09
C ILE A 24 7.61 4.58 -0.40
N SER A 25 7.70 4.61 0.93
CA SER A 25 8.11 5.81 1.65
C SER A 25 9.54 6.23 1.28
N THR A 26 10.44 5.26 1.11
CA THR A 26 11.81 5.51 0.63
C THR A 26 11.82 6.12 -0.77
N LEU A 27 10.97 5.61 -1.68
CA LEU A 27 10.83 6.17 -3.03
C LEU A 27 10.30 7.60 -3.00
N VAL A 28 9.25 7.88 -2.21
CA VAL A 28 8.70 9.23 -2.03
C VAL A 28 9.77 10.19 -1.52
N LEU A 29 10.54 9.77 -0.51
CA LEU A 29 11.64 10.57 0.04
C LEU A 29 12.78 10.79 -0.97
N ALA A 30 13.00 9.86 -1.89
CA ALA A 30 14.03 9.95 -2.92
C ALA A 30 13.66 10.88 -4.09
N LEU A 31 12.37 11.17 -4.31
CA LEU A 31 11.91 11.98 -5.46
C LEU A 31 12.59 13.36 -5.55
N PRO A 32 12.70 14.17 -4.47
CA PRO A 32 13.39 15.47 -4.55
C PRO A 32 14.88 15.34 -4.87
N HIS A 33 15.53 14.28 -4.40
CA HIS A 33 16.94 14.00 -4.70
C HIS A 33 17.12 13.62 -6.17
N LEU A 34 16.25 12.76 -6.70
CA LEU A 34 16.23 12.40 -8.11
C LEU A 34 15.99 13.62 -8.99
N GLN A 35 15.04 14.48 -8.62
CA GLN A 35 14.75 15.71 -9.34
C GLN A 35 15.99 16.59 -9.47
N LYS A 36 16.68 16.82 -8.34
CA LYS A 36 17.91 17.64 -8.31
C LYS A 36 19.03 17.01 -9.14
N ALA A 37 19.20 15.70 -9.09
CA ALA A 37 20.27 15.00 -9.81
C ALA A 37 20.06 14.98 -11.33
N THR A 38 18.80 15.00 -11.78
CA THR A 38 18.43 14.83 -13.20
C THR A 38 17.93 16.12 -13.85
N ASN A 39 17.75 17.20 -13.09
CA ASN A 39 17.10 18.44 -13.53
C ASN A 39 15.70 18.20 -14.14
N MET A 40 14.98 17.19 -13.63
CA MET A 40 13.62 16.88 -14.06
C MET A 40 12.63 17.99 -13.68
N ASN A 41 11.61 18.16 -14.53
CA ASN A 41 10.52 19.09 -14.29
C ASN A 41 9.73 18.72 -13.01
N SER A 42 9.41 19.72 -12.19
CA SER A 42 8.65 19.56 -10.94
C SER A 42 7.30 18.86 -11.13
N ASP A 43 6.57 19.15 -12.21
CA ASP A 43 5.27 18.54 -12.50
C ASP A 43 5.40 17.03 -12.69
N VAL A 44 6.50 16.56 -13.30
CA VAL A 44 6.77 15.13 -13.46
C VAL A 44 6.99 14.46 -12.11
N MET A 45 7.73 15.11 -11.21
CA MET A 45 7.99 14.58 -9.87
C MET A 45 6.75 14.60 -8.98
N ILE A 46 5.92 15.65 -9.09
CA ILE A 46 4.62 15.75 -8.42
C ILE A 46 3.70 14.61 -8.89
N ASN A 47 3.62 14.36 -10.20
CA ASN A 47 2.83 13.27 -10.75
C ASN A 47 3.34 11.89 -10.27
N ALA A 48 4.65 11.69 -10.15
CA ALA A 48 5.22 10.49 -9.55
C ALA A 48 4.82 10.35 -8.06
N GLY A 49 4.82 11.46 -7.32
CA GLY A 49 4.33 11.50 -5.94
C GLY A 49 2.86 11.13 -5.82
N TYR A 50 1.99 11.66 -6.68
CA TYR A 50 0.57 11.31 -6.74
C TYR A 50 0.34 9.85 -7.12
N PHE A 51 1.15 9.30 -8.02
CA PHE A 51 1.10 7.88 -8.33
C PHE A 51 1.42 7.05 -7.08
N LEU A 52 2.52 7.34 -6.39
CA LEU A 52 2.92 6.61 -5.17
C LEU A 52 1.90 6.76 -4.02
N SER A 53 1.24 7.92 -3.88
CA SER A 53 0.15 8.06 -2.90
C SER A 53 -1.05 7.17 -3.25
N GLY A 54 -1.40 7.07 -4.53
CA GLY A 54 -2.44 6.14 -4.98
C GLY A 54 -2.10 4.68 -4.68
N VAL A 55 -0.82 4.29 -4.80
CA VAL A 55 -0.38 2.94 -4.40
C VAL A 55 -0.58 2.70 -2.90
N ILE A 56 -0.34 3.69 -2.05
CA ILE A 56 -0.58 3.58 -0.60
C ILE A 56 -2.08 3.39 -0.33
N ASP A 57 -2.94 4.13 -1.02
CA ASP A 57 -4.40 3.98 -0.90
C ASP A 57 -4.86 2.57 -1.31
N ASP A 58 -4.32 2.04 -2.41
CA ASP A 58 -4.64 0.68 -2.87
C ASP A 58 -4.20 -0.39 -1.85
N ILE A 59 -3.05 -0.22 -1.18
CA ILE A 59 -2.60 -1.10 -0.09
C ILE A 59 -3.55 -0.99 1.11
N ALA A 60 -3.96 0.22 1.48
CA ALA A 60 -4.87 0.45 2.60
C ALA A 60 -6.25 -0.20 2.35
N GLU A 61 -6.73 -0.16 1.10
CA GLU A 61 -7.95 -0.86 0.70
C GLU A 61 -7.81 -2.37 0.85
N ALA A 62 -6.70 -2.97 0.39
CA ALA A 62 -6.46 -4.40 0.54
C ALA A 62 -6.40 -4.85 2.01
N VAL A 63 -5.73 -4.07 2.88
CA VAL A 63 -5.70 -4.33 4.33
C VAL A 63 -7.10 -4.28 4.93
N SER A 64 -7.90 -3.29 4.54
CA SER A 64 -9.29 -3.14 5.01
C SER A 64 -10.16 -4.33 4.58
N GLN A 65 -10.07 -4.74 3.31
CA GLN A 65 -10.81 -5.89 2.79
C GLN A 65 -10.43 -7.19 3.51
N TYR A 66 -9.14 -7.41 3.78
CA TYR A 66 -8.68 -8.56 4.55
C TYR A 66 -9.24 -8.56 5.98
N ALA A 67 -9.25 -7.41 6.65
CA ALA A 67 -9.80 -7.27 7.99
C ALA A 67 -11.32 -7.56 8.02
N GLU A 68 -12.08 -7.04 7.05
CA GLU A 68 -13.51 -7.30 6.92
C GLU A 68 -13.81 -8.79 6.70
N LYS A 69 -13.03 -9.45 5.84
CA LYS A 69 -13.14 -10.90 5.61
C LYS A 69 -12.94 -11.68 6.91
N LYS A 70 -11.87 -11.42 7.66
CA LYS A 70 -11.59 -12.10 8.94
C LYS A 70 -12.65 -11.85 10.00
N LEU A 71 -13.22 -10.65 10.05
CA LEU A 71 -14.33 -10.35 10.97
C LEU A 71 -15.61 -11.12 10.60
N THR A 72 -15.86 -11.30 9.31
CA THR A 72 -17.01 -12.06 8.81
C THR A 72 -16.86 -13.54 9.12
N GLU A 73 -15.69 -14.13 8.84
CA GLU A 73 -15.36 -15.53 9.17
C GLU A 73 -15.58 -15.82 10.67
N LYS A 74 -15.04 -14.97 11.56
CA LYS A 74 -15.24 -15.10 13.01
C LYS A 74 -16.72 -15.06 13.44
N ARG A 75 -17.53 -14.21 12.82
CA ARG A 75 -18.98 -14.13 13.12
C ARG A 75 -19.72 -15.39 12.70
N GLU A 76 -19.32 -16.01 11.59
CA GLU A 76 -19.91 -17.26 11.12
C GLU A 76 -19.51 -18.45 12.00
N GLU A 77 -18.27 -18.50 12.47
CA GLU A 77 -17.81 -19.51 13.44
C GLU A 77 -18.62 -19.45 14.74
N ILE A 78 -18.82 -18.25 15.30
CA ILE A 78 -19.61 -18.05 16.53
C ILE A 78 -21.07 -18.50 16.36
N LYS A 79 -21.68 -18.27 15.19
CA LYS A 79 -23.08 -18.67 14.90
C LYS A 79 -23.26 -20.18 14.75
N LYS A 80 -22.19 -20.93 14.52
CA LYS A 80 -22.21 -22.39 14.34
C LYS A 80 -22.05 -23.16 15.67
N CYS A 81 -21.62 -22.48 16.73
CA CYS A 81 -21.51 -23.01 18.10
C CYS A 81 -22.82 -22.79 18.88
#